data_AF-A0A7Y5KP74-F1
#
_entry.id   AF-A0A7Y5KP74-F1
#
_cell.length_a   1.000
_cell.length_b   1.000
_cell.length_c   1.000
_cell.angle_alpha   90.00
_cell.angle_beta   90.00
_cell.angle_gamma   90.00
#
_symmetry.space_group_name_H-M   'P 1'
#
loop_
_entity.id
_entity.type
_entity.pdbx_description
1 polymer ?
#
loop_
_entity_poly.entity_id
_entity_poly.type
_entity_poly.pdbx_seq_one_letter_code
_entity_poly.pdbx_strand_id
1 'polypeptide(L)'
;MSSLARSVKAALASGRGPASTRSASARATERVVTFEHDIDVELLVVACSPELRSSPRKTESGRISTAFVWDARGAETLDAELCVGLGAARTIDAARGSLAADTSTLFQGLDGEVSCLRAFGAVSFDEQDLGPFAPFGHARFTIPRWTFFASSSGLARVVLVAGPDEDAIIAEARAIDARLEKYAALGDDAPPPRARVVDDGADVFVDVVQQATRAIEAGALEKVVTARKVVLHGAMFPGLVLGRLRGVAGCVRFGLLRGDAAFVGATPEVLVRVDARGIRTEAVAGSEPRRGADLAEVARLLLRDKDRREHALVVDAIRAGLASSGADVTAEEEPHVRTLTHVHHLVTAIAATSPGANALSLVKTLHPTPAMGGCPREAAAAFLRAHEGFPRGLYASPIGWIDARGHGAFVVGIRSALMTQAEATLYGGCGIVRGSVPKVELAETSAKLRMMLDALGATMPATGRMRPGSFEKEADL
;
A
#
# COMPACT_ATOMS: atom_id res chain seq x y z
N MET A 1 19.80 19.78 23.03
CA MET A 1 19.52 18.46 22.42
C MET A 1 18.06 18.46 22.03
N SER A 2 17.74 18.03 20.81
CA SER A 2 16.37 17.95 20.28
C SER A 2 15.47 17.00 21.11
N SER A 3 14.15 17.09 20.95
CA SER A 3 13.17 16.39 21.82
C SER A 3 13.33 14.86 21.78
N LEU A 4 13.29 14.25 20.58
CA LEU A 4 13.45 12.80 20.43
C LEU A 4 14.83 12.33 20.91
N ALA A 5 15.90 13.07 20.59
CA ALA A 5 17.24 12.71 21.03
C ALA A 5 17.43 12.74 22.55
N ARG A 6 16.75 13.66 23.26
CA ARG A 6 16.71 13.67 24.73
C ARG A 6 15.97 12.45 25.25
N SER A 7 14.80 12.17 24.70
CA SER A 7 13.97 11.04 25.09
C SER A 7 14.70 9.70 24.93
N VAL A 8 15.35 9.51 23.79
CA VAL A 8 16.14 8.31 23.50
C VAL A 8 17.34 8.19 24.44
N LYS A 9 18.10 9.27 24.66
CA LYS A 9 19.22 9.26 25.60
C LYS A 9 18.78 8.90 27.03
N ALA A 10 17.65 9.44 27.49
CA ALA A 10 17.10 9.13 28.80
C ALA A 10 16.63 7.67 28.92
N ALA A 11 15.99 7.12 27.87
CA ALA A 11 15.55 5.73 27.84
C ALA A 11 16.71 4.72 27.81
N LEU A 12 17.82 5.06 27.15
CA LEU A 12 19.05 4.27 27.18
C LEU A 12 19.75 4.37 28.55
N ALA A 13 19.82 5.58 29.12
CA ALA A 13 20.49 5.83 30.41
C ALA A 13 19.76 5.23 31.63
N SER A 14 18.43 5.22 31.65
CA SER A 14 17.63 4.56 32.70
C SER A 14 17.81 3.04 32.73
N GLY A 15 18.54 2.48 31.76
CA GLY A 15 19.04 1.11 31.77
C GLY A 15 20.17 0.77 32.69
N ARG A 16 20.67 1.75 33.44
CA ARG A 16 21.79 1.60 34.37
C ARG A 16 21.33 1.52 35.84
N GLY A 17 20.25 0.79 36.13
CA GLY A 17 19.90 0.44 37.52
C GLY A 17 20.96 -0.47 38.15
N PRO A 18 21.21 -0.41 39.47
CA PRO A 18 22.36 -1.08 40.08
C PRO A 18 22.29 -2.60 39.91
N ALA A 19 23.40 -3.19 39.50
CA ALA A 19 23.58 -4.63 39.40
C ALA A 19 23.55 -5.26 40.80
N SER A 20 22.37 -5.61 41.31
CA SER A 20 22.25 -6.54 42.43
C SER A 20 22.19 -7.95 41.88
N THR A 21 23.20 -8.74 42.22
CA THR A 21 23.37 -10.18 42.01
C THR A 21 22.06 -10.98 42.06
N ARG A 22 21.43 -11.25 40.90
CA ARG A 22 20.47 -12.35 40.73
C ARG A 22 20.60 -12.96 39.34
N SER A 23 20.99 -14.24 39.32
CA SER A 23 20.72 -15.30 38.34
C SER A 23 20.63 -14.95 36.85
N ALA A 24 21.47 -15.60 36.05
CA ALA A 24 21.49 -15.56 34.60
C ALA A 24 20.16 -16.04 33.97
N SER A 25 19.21 -15.12 33.82
CA SER A 25 18.24 -15.13 32.72
C SER A 25 18.08 -13.68 32.28
N ALA A 26 18.64 -13.34 31.11
CA ALA A 26 18.56 -12.00 30.55
C ALA A 26 17.10 -11.68 30.18
N ARG A 27 16.35 -11.08 31.12
CA ARG A 27 15.05 -10.47 30.83
C ARG A 27 15.29 -9.08 30.26
N ALA A 28 15.09 -8.92 28.96
CA ALA A 28 14.99 -7.62 28.32
C ALA A 28 13.89 -6.80 29.00
N THR A 29 14.26 -5.64 29.53
CA THR A 29 13.37 -4.78 30.30
C THR A 29 12.53 -3.98 29.32
N GLU A 30 11.23 -4.23 29.30
CA GLU A 30 10.22 -3.29 28.82
C GLU A 30 10.50 -1.92 29.47
N ARG A 31 10.67 -0.89 28.67
CA ARG A 31 10.82 0.48 29.19
C ARG A 31 9.90 1.41 28.42
N VAL A 32 8.69 1.54 28.94
CA VAL A 32 7.83 2.68 28.67
C VAL A 32 8.50 3.89 29.33
N VAL A 33 9.13 4.76 28.55
CA VAL A 33 9.54 6.07 29.04
C VAL A 33 8.59 7.11 28.49
N THR A 34 7.62 7.49 29.30
CA THR A 34 6.70 8.60 29.03
C THR A 34 7.46 9.91 29.26
N PHE A 35 7.50 10.79 28.26
CA PHE A 35 8.09 12.12 28.41
C PHE A 35 7.00 13.17 28.37
N GLU A 36 6.88 13.96 29.44
CA GLU A 36 6.03 15.16 29.45
C GLU A 36 6.70 16.29 28.65
N HIS A 37 6.22 16.53 27.44
CA HIS A 37 6.06 17.88 26.89
C HIS A 37 4.87 17.89 25.92
N ASP A 38 3.75 18.47 26.37
CA ASP A 38 2.44 18.68 25.72
C ASP A 38 1.77 17.50 25.00
N ILE A 39 2.44 16.36 24.81
CA ILE A 39 1.89 15.13 24.23
C ILE A 39 2.57 13.94 24.91
N ASP A 40 1.80 13.09 25.59
CA ASP A 40 2.26 11.84 26.20
C ASP A 40 2.68 10.83 25.11
N VAL A 41 3.99 10.80 24.76
CA VAL A 41 4.53 9.87 23.76
C VAL A 41 5.24 8.70 24.44
N GLU A 42 4.80 7.48 24.13
CA GLU A 42 5.44 6.24 24.58
C GLU A 42 6.63 5.86 23.68
N LEU A 43 7.85 5.75 24.23
CA LEU A 43 9.01 5.21 23.52
C LEU A 43 9.27 3.76 23.92
N LEU A 44 9.23 2.83 22.95
CA LEU A 44 9.59 1.43 23.13
C LEU A 44 10.90 1.11 22.41
N VAL A 45 11.82 0.44 23.10
CA VAL A 45 13.11 0.01 22.55
C VAL A 45 13.14 -1.51 22.49
N VAL A 46 13.21 -2.07 21.29
CA VAL A 46 13.40 -3.51 21.05
C VAL A 46 14.86 -3.76 20.75
N ALA A 47 15.51 -4.57 21.57
CA ALA A 47 16.92 -4.90 21.40
C ALA A 47 17.10 -6.00 20.34
N CYS A 48 18.13 -5.84 19.52
CA CYS A 48 18.52 -6.83 18.52
C CYS A 48 19.83 -7.48 18.95
N SER A 49 19.90 -8.81 18.85
CA SER A 49 21.14 -9.56 19.13
C SER A 49 22.29 -9.08 18.23
N PRO A 50 23.55 -9.07 18.71
CA PRO A 50 24.69 -8.48 17.99
C PRO A 50 24.97 -9.06 16.59
N GLU A 51 24.40 -10.22 16.29
CA GLU A 51 24.55 -11.01 15.07
C GLU A 51 23.58 -10.58 13.95
N LEU A 52 22.47 -9.90 14.28
CA LEU A 52 21.37 -9.56 13.36
C LEU A 52 21.56 -8.23 12.61
N ARG A 53 22.82 -7.81 12.38
CA ARG A 53 23.17 -6.48 11.87
C ARG A 53 22.67 -6.26 10.44
N SER A 54 21.79 -5.28 10.25
CA SER A 54 21.84 -4.42 9.06
C SER A 54 21.89 -2.96 9.51
N SER A 55 23.03 -2.31 9.27
CA SER A 55 23.12 -0.85 9.43
C SER A 55 22.20 -0.19 8.41
N PRO A 56 21.58 0.97 8.72
CA PRO A 56 21.03 1.81 7.67
C PRO A 56 22.18 2.19 6.73
N ARG A 57 22.24 1.58 5.54
CA ARG A 57 23.19 2.01 4.51
C ARG A 57 22.83 3.46 4.17
N LYS A 58 23.64 4.41 4.65
CA LYS A 58 23.65 5.76 4.10
C LYS A 58 23.93 5.62 2.62
N THR A 59 23.05 6.12 1.77
CA THR A 59 23.45 6.48 0.41
C THR A 59 24.45 7.64 0.52
N GLU A 60 25.34 7.80 -0.46
CA GLU A 60 26.32 8.91 -0.51
C GLU A 60 25.66 10.30 -0.37
N SER A 61 24.34 10.40 -0.55
CA SER A 61 23.54 11.62 -0.43
C SER A 61 22.94 11.92 0.95
N GLY A 62 23.10 11.04 1.95
CA GLY A 62 22.50 11.23 3.28
C GLY A 62 20.96 11.17 3.32
N ARG A 63 20.33 10.60 2.29
CA ARG A 63 18.86 10.42 2.21
C ARG A 63 18.42 9.15 2.94
N ILE A 64 17.17 9.16 3.44
CA ILE A 64 16.52 7.96 3.97
C ILE A 64 16.23 7.03 2.79
N SER A 65 16.94 5.91 2.70
CA SER A 65 16.82 4.96 1.59
C SER A 65 15.59 4.05 1.69
N THR A 66 14.99 3.94 2.87
CA THR A 66 13.85 3.07 3.14
C THR A 66 12.88 3.79 4.06
N ALA A 67 11.64 3.92 3.62
CA ALA A 67 10.57 4.49 4.44
C ALA A 67 9.22 3.86 4.10
N PHE A 68 8.30 3.92 5.05
CA PHE A 68 6.95 3.40 4.94
C PHE A 68 5.97 4.43 5.47
N VAL A 69 4.84 4.56 4.79
CA VAL A 69 3.68 5.31 5.28
C VAL A 69 2.49 4.38 5.20
N TRP A 70 1.73 4.32 6.29
CA TRP A 70 0.46 3.63 6.38
C TRP A 70 -0.48 4.53 7.16
N ASP A 71 -1.54 5.03 6.53
CA ASP A 71 -2.51 5.92 7.15
C ASP A 71 -3.92 5.41 6.84
N ALA A 72 -4.48 4.71 7.82
CA ALA A 72 -5.80 4.10 7.76
C ALA A 72 -6.88 4.99 8.41
N ARG A 73 -6.55 6.20 8.85
CA ARG A 73 -7.51 7.10 9.51
C ARG A 73 -8.67 7.56 8.60
N GLY A 74 -8.48 7.48 7.28
CA GLY A 74 -9.53 7.74 6.29
C GLY A 74 -10.34 6.51 5.89
N ALA A 75 -9.97 5.31 6.34
CA ALA A 75 -10.63 4.06 5.95
C ALA A 75 -11.83 3.76 6.85
N GLU A 76 -12.88 3.21 6.25
CA GLU A 76 -14.12 2.86 6.96
C GLU A 76 -14.00 1.55 7.76
N THR A 77 -13.14 0.63 7.30
CA THR A 77 -13.11 -0.77 7.79
C THR A 77 -11.85 -1.15 8.55
N LEU A 78 -10.92 -0.21 8.70
CA LEU A 78 -9.70 -0.36 9.49
C LEU A 78 -9.75 0.49 10.75
N ASP A 79 -8.96 0.12 11.75
CA ASP A 79 -8.81 0.97 12.94
C ASP A 79 -8.05 2.23 12.51
N ALA A 80 -8.54 3.38 12.95
CA ALA A 80 -7.96 4.67 12.59
C ALA A 80 -6.56 4.81 13.18
N GLU A 81 -5.55 4.69 12.33
CA GLU A 81 -4.15 4.68 12.74
C GLU A 81 -3.26 5.25 11.64
N LEU A 82 -2.29 6.07 12.04
CA LEU A 82 -1.16 6.47 11.21
C LEU A 82 0.11 5.81 11.73
N CYS A 83 0.85 5.19 10.82
CA CYS A 83 2.15 4.62 11.07
C CYS A 83 3.17 5.09 10.01
N VAL A 84 4.33 5.54 10.46
CA VAL A 84 5.47 5.92 9.60
C VAL A 84 6.69 5.13 10.02
N GLY A 85 7.27 4.35 9.12
CA GLY A 85 8.50 3.61 9.34
C GLY A 85 9.69 4.28 8.64
N LEU A 86 10.82 4.44 9.32
CA LEU A 86 12.06 4.99 8.76
C LEU A 86 13.23 4.01 8.94
N GLY A 87 14.02 3.87 7.87
CA GLY A 87 15.15 2.95 7.82
C GLY A 87 14.71 1.48 7.79
N ALA A 88 15.68 0.59 7.90
CA ALA A 88 15.46 -0.84 7.96
C ALA A 88 16.30 -1.40 9.11
N ALA A 89 15.67 -2.15 10.02
CA ALA A 89 16.36 -2.96 11.01
C ALA A 89 16.61 -4.36 10.46
N ARG A 90 15.59 -4.97 9.85
CA ARG A 90 15.66 -6.26 9.17
C ARG A 90 14.79 -6.25 7.93
N THR A 91 15.27 -6.86 6.86
CA THR A 91 14.52 -7.03 5.60
C THR A 91 14.67 -8.47 5.15
N ILE A 92 13.59 -9.03 4.60
CA ILE A 92 13.60 -10.32 3.94
C ILE A 92 12.93 -10.20 2.57
N ASP A 93 13.46 -10.95 1.61
CA ASP A 93 12.76 -11.34 0.40
C ASP A 93 12.21 -12.74 0.62
N ALA A 94 10.89 -12.85 0.80
CA ALA A 94 10.20 -14.11 0.97
C ALA A 94 9.90 -14.73 -0.40
N ALA A 95 9.89 -16.05 -0.47
CA ALA A 95 9.30 -16.71 -1.63
C ALA A 95 7.77 -16.71 -1.49
N ARG A 96 7.05 -16.50 -2.60
CA ARG A 96 5.57 -16.47 -2.58
C ARG A 96 4.96 -17.76 -2.01
N GLY A 97 5.64 -18.89 -2.24
CA GLY A 97 5.27 -20.20 -1.70
C GLY A 97 5.32 -20.30 -0.17
N SER A 98 6.31 -19.66 0.47
CA SER A 98 6.63 -19.74 1.90
C SER A 98 6.42 -18.41 2.65
N LEU A 99 5.67 -17.48 2.06
CA LEU A 99 5.48 -16.10 2.50
C LEU A 99 5.29 -15.91 4.02
N ALA A 100 4.37 -16.66 4.63
CA ALA A 100 4.10 -16.57 6.06
C ALA A 100 5.27 -17.11 6.92
N ALA A 101 5.87 -18.23 6.51
CA ALA A 101 6.98 -18.85 7.21
C ALA A 101 8.23 -17.97 7.15
N ASP A 102 8.59 -17.51 5.95
CA ASP A 102 9.75 -16.65 5.74
C ASP A 102 9.62 -15.34 6.52
N THR A 103 8.45 -14.70 6.47
CA THR A 103 8.25 -13.42 7.17
C THR A 103 8.28 -13.58 8.69
N SER A 104 7.88 -14.73 9.23
CA SER A 104 7.99 -15.00 10.68
C SER A 104 9.45 -14.95 11.17
N THR A 105 10.42 -15.23 10.30
CA THR A 105 11.84 -15.19 10.65
C THR A 105 12.34 -13.76 10.92
N LEU A 106 11.65 -12.72 10.43
CA LEU A 106 11.98 -11.31 10.72
C LEU A 106 11.92 -10.99 12.22
N PHE A 107 11.12 -11.74 12.98
CA PHE A 107 10.90 -11.50 14.40
C PHE A 107 11.78 -12.38 15.30
N GLN A 108 12.47 -13.39 14.75
CA GLN A 108 13.33 -14.30 15.51
C GLN A 108 14.60 -13.60 16.01
N GLY A 109 15.02 -13.87 17.25
CA GLY A 109 16.25 -13.30 17.83
C GLY A 109 16.15 -11.81 18.22
N LEU A 110 14.91 -11.28 18.26
CA LEU A 110 14.58 -9.98 18.85
C LEU A 110 14.11 -10.21 20.29
N ASP A 111 14.60 -9.38 21.21
CA ASP A 111 14.25 -9.46 22.63
C ASP A 111 13.33 -8.29 23.04
N GLY A 112 12.31 -8.59 23.86
CA GLY A 112 11.31 -7.62 24.33
C GLY A 112 9.91 -7.88 23.77
N GLU A 113 9.04 -6.87 23.78
CA GLU A 113 7.67 -6.98 23.28
C GLU A 113 7.63 -6.94 21.74
N VAL A 114 7.99 -8.05 21.09
CA VAL A 114 8.09 -8.13 19.62
C VAL A 114 6.74 -7.93 18.93
N SER A 115 5.61 -8.11 19.64
CA SER A 115 4.26 -7.85 19.12
C SER A 115 3.96 -6.39 18.82
N CYS A 116 4.76 -5.43 19.33
CA CYS A 116 4.62 -4.02 18.96
C CYS A 116 5.26 -3.72 17.60
N LEU A 117 6.10 -4.62 17.07
CA LEU A 117 6.76 -4.45 15.79
C LEU A 117 5.82 -4.77 14.64
N ARG A 118 6.04 -4.05 13.53
CA ARG A 118 5.39 -4.30 12.26
C ARG A 118 6.43 -4.45 11.18
N ALA A 119 6.32 -5.51 10.40
CA ALA A 119 7.04 -5.66 9.15
C ALA A 119 6.17 -5.11 8.02
N PHE A 120 6.65 -4.09 7.32
CA PHE A 120 5.96 -3.45 6.20
C PHE A 120 6.49 -3.97 4.87
N GLY A 121 5.60 -4.21 3.93
CA GLY A 121 5.98 -4.78 2.65
C GLY A 121 4.85 -4.84 1.64
N ALA A 122 5.18 -5.49 0.53
CA ALA A 122 4.25 -5.78 -0.53
C ALA A 122 4.54 -7.17 -1.09
N VAL A 123 3.52 -7.75 -1.73
CA VAL A 123 3.64 -8.92 -2.60
C VAL A 123 3.37 -8.43 -4.02
N SER A 124 4.15 -8.83 -5.01
CA SER A 124 3.93 -8.46 -6.40
C SER A 124 2.71 -9.17 -6.98
N PHE A 125 2.14 -8.60 -8.04
CA PHE A 125 0.92 -9.10 -8.69
C PHE A 125 1.10 -10.56 -9.16
N ASP A 126 2.22 -10.80 -9.83
CA ASP A 126 2.68 -12.11 -10.27
C ASP A 126 4.20 -12.24 -10.12
N GLU A 127 4.75 -13.33 -10.65
CA GLU A 127 6.18 -13.67 -10.59
C GLU A 127 6.91 -13.32 -11.90
N GLN A 128 6.37 -12.39 -12.69
CA GLN A 128 7.04 -11.88 -13.90
C GLN A 128 8.17 -10.91 -13.58
N ASP A 129 8.99 -10.56 -14.57
CA ASP A 129 9.97 -9.49 -14.39
C ASP A 129 9.32 -8.23 -13.79
N LEU A 130 9.85 -7.74 -12.68
CA LEU A 130 9.34 -6.59 -11.96
C LEU A 130 9.64 -5.27 -12.71
N GLY A 131 10.59 -5.28 -13.65
CA GLY A 131 11.03 -4.09 -14.38
C GLY A 131 11.31 -2.93 -13.41
N PRO A 132 10.60 -1.78 -13.53
CA PRO A 132 10.85 -0.62 -12.67
C PRO A 132 10.45 -0.86 -11.19
N PHE A 133 9.76 -1.97 -10.87
CA PHE A 133 9.45 -2.39 -9.50
C PHE A 133 10.52 -3.26 -8.84
N ALA A 134 11.63 -3.57 -9.52
CA ALA A 134 12.70 -4.42 -8.97
C ALA A 134 13.17 -4.05 -7.54
N PRO A 135 13.27 -2.75 -7.13
CA PRO A 135 13.64 -2.38 -5.76
C PRO A 135 12.69 -2.91 -4.66
N PHE A 136 11.46 -3.27 -5.02
CA PHE A 136 10.45 -3.76 -4.08
C PHE A 136 10.41 -5.28 -3.94
N GLY A 137 11.02 -6.03 -4.87
CA GLY A 137 11.00 -7.49 -4.85
C GLY A 137 9.60 -8.10 -5.06
N HIS A 138 9.54 -9.42 -5.15
CA HIS A 138 8.29 -10.17 -5.32
C HIS A 138 7.49 -10.31 -4.02
N ALA A 139 8.18 -10.42 -2.90
CA ALA A 139 7.58 -10.34 -1.58
C ALA A 139 8.63 -9.86 -0.59
N ARG A 140 8.74 -8.54 -0.42
CA ARG A 140 9.76 -7.94 0.45
C ARG A 140 9.12 -7.29 1.66
N PHE A 141 9.54 -7.71 2.84
CA PHE A 141 9.07 -7.19 4.11
C PHE A 141 10.23 -6.66 4.94
N THR A 142 10.01 -5.54 5.62
CA THR A 142 11.03 -4.86 6.40
C THR A 142 10.45 -4.43 7.74
N ILE A 143 11.12 -4.80 8.83
CA ILE A 143 10.91 -4.15 10.12
C ILE A 143 11.67 -2.80 10.07
N PRO A 144 10.99 -1.65 10.18
CA PRO A 144 11.65 -0.36 10.19
C PRO A 144 12.55 -0.21 11.40
N ARG A 145 13.59 0.62 11.27
CA ARG A 145 14.47 0.93 12.40
C ARG A 145 13.77 1.84 13.41
N TRP A 146 13.03 2.81 12.91
CA TRP A 146 12.18 3.70 13.69
C TRP A 146 10.75 3.60 13.17
N THR A 147 9.77 3.43 14.07
CA THR A 147 8.36 3.41 13.72
C THR A 147 7.60 4.41 14.58
N PHE A 148 6.86 5.31 13.96
CA PHE A 148 6.08 6.36 14.62
C PHE A 148 4.61 6.04 14.43
N PHE A 149 3.88 5.92 15.53
CA PHE A 149 2.44 5.68 15.57
C PHE A 149 1.74 6.93 16.06
N ALA A 150 0.76 7.40 15.30
CA ALA A 150 -0.07 8.52 15.67
C ALA A 150 -1.54 8.12 15.70
N SER A 151 -2.23 8.62 16.73
CA SER A 151 -3.68 8.55 16.88
C SER A 151 -4.32 9.83 16.33
N SER A 152 -5.63 9.99 16.55
CA SER A 152 -6.33 11.26 16.32
C SER A 152 -5.87 12.39 17.25
N SER A 153 -5.30 12.07 18.41
CA SER A 153 -4.84 13.05 19.40
C SER A 153 -3.37 13.46 19.25
N GLY A 154 -2.64 12.89 18.27
CA GLY A 154 -1.25 13.22 18.00
C GLY A 154 -0.35 12.00 17.95
N LEU A 155 0.96 12.23 18.08
CA LEU A 155 1.95 11.14 18.18
C LEU A 155 1.67 10.38 19.48
N ALA A 156 1.43 9.07 19.37
CA ALA A 156 1.08 8.22 20.51
C ALA A 156 2.27 7.37 20.94
N ARG A 157 3.03 6.83 19.98
CA ARG A 157 4.10 5.87 20.27
C ARG A 157 5.23 5.94 19.25
N VAL A 158 6.45 5.72 19.71
CA VAL A 158 7.65 5.54 18.91
C VAL A 158 8.26 4.19 19.26
N VAL A 159 8.56 3.37 18.25
CA VAL A 159 9.24 2.08 18.41
C VAL A 159 10.57 2.11 17.71
N LEU A 160 11.64 1.85 18.45
CA LEU A 160 13.02 1.79 17.97
C LEU A 160 13.53 0.35 18.05
N VAL A 161 14.02 -0.18 16.93
CA VAL A 161 14.81 -1.42 16.94
C VAL A 161 16.28 -1.05 17.08
N ALA A 162 16.80 -1.18 18.30
CA ALA A 162 18.12 -0.70 18.70
C ALA A 162 19.20 -1.78 18.53
N GLY A 163 20.36 -1.34 18.06
CA GLY A 163 21.62 -2.07 18.19
C GLY A 163 22.41 -1.57 19.41
N PRO A 164 23.62 -2.09 19.65
CA PRO A 164 24.39 -1.77 20.86
C PRO A 164 25.04 -0.38 20.87
N ASP A 165 25.11 0.31 19.73
CA ASP A 165 25.78 1.62 19.60
C ASP A 165 24.83 2.77 19.97
N GLU A 166 24.85 3.17 21.25
CA GLU A 166 24.01 4.25 21.78
C GLU A 166 24.30 5.61 21.11
N ASP A 167 25.55 5.92 20.81
CA ASP A 167 25.93 7.20 20.22
C ASP A 167 25.41 7.33 18.78
N ALA A 168 25.49 6.24 18.00
CA ALA A 168 24.89 6.18 16.67
C ALA A 168 23.37 6.38 16.72
N ILE A 169 22.68 5.73 17.66
CA ILE A 169 21.24 5.88 17.85
C ILE A 169 20.86 7.34 18.19
N ILE A 170 21.60 7.97 19.11
CA ILE A 170 21.36 9.37 19.49
C ILE A 170 21.61 10.31 18.30
N ALA A 171 22.65 10.05 17.49
CA ALA A 171 22.93 10.83 16.29
C ALA A 171 21.82 10.69 15.24
N GLU A 172 21.25 9.49 15.07
CA GLU A 172 20.09 9.28 14.20
C GLU A 172 18.85 10.03 14.67
N ALA A 173 18.53 9.96 15.96
CA ALA A 173 17.40 10.69 16.55
C ALA A 173 17.51 12.20 16.29
N ARG A 174 18.71 12.78 16.48
CA ARG A 174 18.98 14.20 16.16
C ARG A 174 18.78 14.50 14.67
N ALA A 175 19.19 13.59 13.79
CA ALA A 175 19.03 13.76 12.35
C ALA A 175 17.56 13.60 11.89
N ILE A 176 16.73 12.87 12.64
CA ILE A 176 15.28 12.82 12.42
C ILE A 176 14.66 14.14 12.87
N ASP A 177 14.95 14.59 14.09
CA ASP A 177 14.44 15.86 14.63
C ASP A 177 14.75 17.04 13.70
N ALA A 178 16.01 17.18 13.27
CA ALA A 178 16.42 18.27 12.37
C ALA A 178 15.68 18.24 11.02
N ARG A 179 15.32 17.05 10.52
CA ARG A 179 14.50 16.94 9.30
C ARG A 179 13.05 17.32 9.57
N LEU A 180 12.46 16.88 10.67
CA LEU A 180 11.10 17.23 11.04
C LEU A 180 10.94 18.74 11.23
N GLU A 181 11.88 19.40 11.90
CA GLU A 181 11.92 20.86 12.04
C GLU A 181 11.98 21.56 10.68
N LYS A 182 12.85 21.08 9.77
CA LYS A 182 12.94 21.62 8.41
C LYS A 182 11.63 21.47 7.63
N TYR A 183 10.96 20.33 7.74
CA TYR A 183 9.68 20.10 7.06
C TYR A 183 8.54 20.90 7.68
N ALA A 184 8.48 21.01 9.00
CA ALA A 184 7.50 21.85 9.69
C ALA A 184 7.61 23.33 9.25
N ALA A 185 8.83 23.81 9.03
CA ALA A 185 9.08 25.17 8.54
C ALA A 185 8.68 25.41 7.07
N LEU A 186 8.58 24.36 6.24
CA LEU A 186 8.19 24.48 4.82
C LEU A 186 6.67 24.66 4.64
N GLY A 187 5.87 24.26 5.62
CA GLY A 187 4.40 24.27 5.52
C GLY A 187 3.84 23.24 4.54
N ASP A 188 2.51 23.11 4.51
CA ASP A 188 1.79 22.14 3.66
C ASP A 188 1.54 22.66 2.21
N ASP A 189 1.88 23.92 1.93
CA ASP A 189 1.49 24.64 0.69
C ASP A 189 2.51 24.56 -0.47
N ALA A 190 3.47 23.63 -0.42
CA ALA A 190 4.43 23.46 -1.52
C ALA A 190 3.67 23.17 -2.83
N PRO A 191 3.95 23.83 -3.98
CA PRO A 191 3.21 23.63 -5.22
C PRO A 191 3.33 22.19 -5.75
N PRO A 192 2.39 21.72 -6.59
CA PRO A 192 2.50 20.40 -7.17
C PRO A 192 3.68 20.33 -8.15
N PRO A 193 4.22 19.12 -8.40
CA PRO A 193 5.27 18.97 -9.39
C PRO A 193 4.77 19.41 -10.77
N ARG A 194 5.58 20.19 -11.49
CA ARG A 194 5.32 20.47 -12.91
C ARG A 194 5.78 19.27 -13.72
N ALA A 195 4.84 18.60 -14.38
CA ALA A 195 5.15 17.42 -15.17
C ALA A 195 4.38 17.40 -16.50
N ARG A 196 5.04 16.89 -17.54
CA ARG A 196 4.42 16.61 -18.84
C ARG A 196 3.78 15.22 -18.80
N VAL A 197 2.49 15.15 -19.11
CA VAL A 197 1.72 13.89 -19.16
C VAL A 197 1.85 13.24 -20.54
N VAL A 198 2.15 11.94 -20.56
CA VAL A 198 2.21 11.09 -21.75
C VAL A 198 1.25 9.92 -21.54
N ASP A 199 0.31 9.77 -22.48
CA ASP A 199 -0.68 8.69 -22.51
C ASP A 199 -0.56 7.93 -23.83
N ASP A 200 0.40 7.00 -23.88
CA ASP A 200 0.65 6.10 -25.00
C ASP A 200 -0.14 4.78 -24.89
N GLY A 201 -0.73 4.50 -23.73
CA GLY A 201 -1.43 3.24 -23.44
C GLY A 201 -2.90 3.21 -23.86
N ALA A 202 -3.50 4.32 -24.30
CA ALA A 202 -4.92 4.39 -24.59
C ALA A 202 -5.37 3.48 -25.75
N ASP A 203 -4.65 3.50 -26.88
CA ASP A 203 -5.00 2.68 -28.04
C ASP A 203 -4.77 1.19 -27.78
N VAL A 204 -3.63 0.85 -27.17
CA VAL A 204 -3.31 -0.51 -26.73
C VAL A 204 -4.40 -1.03 -25.78
N PHE A 205 -4.83 -0.22 -24.82
CA PHE A 205 -5.90 -0.60 -23.89
C PHE A 205 -7.21 -0.91 -24.61
N VAL A 206 -7.61 -0.09 -25.60
CA VAL A 206 -8.83 -0.34 -26.40
C VAL A 206 -8.74 -1.69 -27.10
N ASP A 207 -7.59 -2.03 -27.68
CA ASP A 207 -7.37 -3.33 -28.34
C ASP A 207 -7.42 -4.49 -27.34
N VAL A 208 -6.82 -4.33 -26.16
CA VAL A 208 -6.87 -5.34 -25.09
C VAL A 208 -8.30 -5.57 -24.61
N VAL A 209 -9.11 -4.51 -24.47
CA VAL A 209 -10.53 -4.67 -24.10
C VAL A 209 -11.28 -5.47 -25.16
N GLN A 210 -11.06 -5.20 -26.45
CA GLN A 210 -11.69 -5.98 -27.52
C GLN A 210 -11.27 -7.45 -27.50
N GLN A 211 -9.99 -7.73 -27.24
CA GLN A 211 -9.47 -9.10 -27.12
C GLN A 211 -10.08 -9.82 -25.90
N ALA A 212 -10.19 -9.12 -24.76
CA ALA A 212 -10.83 -9.64 -23.57
C ALA A 212 -12.31 -9.96 -23.81
N THR A 213 -13.05 -9.09 -24.49
CA THR A 213 -14.45 -9.36 -24.85
C THR A 213 -14.58 -10.60 -25.73
N ARG A 214 -13.72 -10.78 -26.75
CA ARG A 214 -13.71 -11.99 -27.59
C ARG A 214 -13.41 -13.25 -26.80
N ALA A 215 -12.44 -13.21 -25.88
CA ALA A 215 -12.10 -14.34 -25.02
C ALA A 215 -13.27 -14.72 -24.09
N ILE A 216 -14.02 -13.73 -23.60
CA ILE A 216 -15.21 -13.93 -22.76
C ILE A 216 -16.37 -14.50 -23.58
N GLU A 217 -16.57 -14.02 -24.81
CA GLU A 217 -17.59 -14.56 -25.73
C GLU A 217 -17.32 -16.01 -26.09
N ALA A 218 -16.05 -16.38 -26.27
CA ALA A 218 -15.60 -17.74 -26.51
C ALA A 218 -15.61 -18.63 -25.26
N GLY A 219 -15.92 -18.10 -24.07
CA GLY A 219 -15.98 -18.85 -22.81
C GLY A 219 -14.63 -19.18 -22.19
N ALA A 220 -13.52 -18.61 -22.68
CA ALA A 220 -12.19 -18.79 -22.09
C ALA A 220 -12.01 -17.99 -20.78
N LEU A 221 -12.80 -16.92 -20.62
CA LEU A 221 -12.82 -16.05 -19.44
C LEU A 221 -14.28 -15.72 -19.08
N GLU A 222 -14.55 -15.52 -17.80
CA GLU A 222 -15.80 -14.90 -17.35
C GLU A 222 -15.61 -13.39 -17.09
N LYS A 223 -14.43 -13.05 -16.56
CA LYS A 223 -14.01 -11.68 -16.23
C LYS A 223 -12.49 -11.55 -16.34
N VAL A 224 -12.00 -10.40 -16.80
CA VAL A 224 -10.59 -10.03 -16.64
C VAL A 224 -10.47 -8.55 -16.36
N VAL A 225 -9.62 -8.17 -15.41
CA VAL A 225 -9.40 -6.76 -15.06
C VAL A 225 -8.13 -6.32 -15.74
N THR A 226 -8.23 -5.54 -16.81
CA THR A 226 -7.08 -5.01 -17.55
C THR A 226 -6.82 -3.55 -17.19
N ALA A 227 -5.59 -3.11 -17.37
CA ALA A 227 -5.10 -1.79 -17.02
C ALA A 227 -4.27 -1.17 -18.13
N ARG A 228 -4.07 0.14 -17.99
CA ARG A 228 -3.14 0.96 -18.78
C ARG A 228 -2.29 1.80 -17.84
N LYS A 229 -1.17 2.28 -18.36
CA LYS A 229 -0.29 3.23 -17.67
C LYS A 229 -0.36 4.62 -18.30
N VAL A 230 -0.14 5.64 -17.48
CA VAL A 230 0.07 7.03 -17.89
C VAL A 230 1.34 7.52 -17.20
N VAL A 231 2.25 8.13 -17.96
CA VAL A 231 3.57 8.54 -17.45
C VAL A 231 3.63 10.06 -17.36
N LEU A 232 4.11 10.57 -16.23
CA LEU A 232 4.36 11.98 -16.00
C LEU A 232 5.87 12.17 -15.91
N HIS A 233 6.44 13.02 -16.77
CA HIS A 233 7.86 13.36 -16.75
C HIS A 233 8.08 14.72 -16.08
N GLY A 234 8.89 14.76 -15.03
CA GLY A 234 9.17 15.95 -14.24
C GLY A 234 9.82 15.61 -12.90
N ALA A 235 10.26 16.62 -12.15
CA ALA A 235 10.82 16.39 -10.82
C ALA A 235 9.75 15.89 -9.86
N MET A 236 9.96 14.70 -9.30
CA MET A 236 8.97 14.01 -8.46
C MET A 236 9.37 13.97 -6.99
N PHE A 237 8.40 14.24 -6.13
CA PHE A 237 8.60 14.28 -4.67
C PHE A 237 7.51 13.44 -3.98
N PRO A 238 7.79 12.15 -3.69
CA PRO A 238 6.79 11.24 -3.12
C PRO A 238 6.14 11.76 -1.82
N GLY A 239 6.92 12.45 -0.97
CA GLY A 239 6.40 13.06 0.26
C GLY A 239 5.33 14.14 0.00
N LEU A 240 5.47 14.94 -1.06
CA LEU A 240 4.49 15.96 -1.43
C LEU A 240 3.20 15.32 -1.97
N VAL A 241 3.32 14.25 -2.75
CA VAL A 241 2.16 13.49 -3.26
C VAL A 241 1.42 12.85 -2.09
N LEU A 242 2.14 12.18 -1.18
CA LEU A 242 1.56 11.64 0.06
C LEU A 242 0.90 12.73 0.92
N GLY A 243 1.48 13.93 0.99
CA GLY A 243 0.92 15.07 1.72
C GLY A 243 -0.44 15.53 1.16
N ARG A 244 -0.60 15.49 -0.17
CA ARG A 244 -1.84 15.83 -0.88
C ARG A 244 -2.91 14.74 -0.84
N LEU A 245 -2.50 13.48 -0.72
CA LEU A 245 -3.42 12.34 -0.54
C LEU A 245 -3.92 12.21 0.90
N ARG A 246 -3.48 13.09 1.81
CA ARG A 246 -3.92 13.10 3.21
C ARG A 246 -5.41 13.42 3.29
N GLY A 247 -6.16 12.60 4.04
CA GLY A 247 -7.58 12.84 4.29
C GLY A 247 -8.50 12.53 3.11
N VAL A 248 -8.02 11.85 2.06
CA VAL A 248 -8.91 11.30 1.03
C VAL A 248 -9.86 10.32 1.71
N ALA A 249 -11.14 10.69 1.76
CA ALA A 249 -12.17 9.94 2.47
C ALA A 249 -12.35 8.53 1.87
N GLY A 250 -12.59 7.56 2.75
CA GLY A 250 -12.80 6.16 2.38
C GLY A 250 -11.53 5.44 1.91
N CYS A 251 -10.33 6.03 2.05
CA CYS A 251 -9.09 5.45 1.55
C CYS A 251 -8.03 5.23 2.64
N VAL A 252 -7.26 4.17 2.48
CA VAL A 252 -5.97 3.96 3.15
C VAL A 252 -4.88 4.59 2.30
N ARG A 253 -4.16 5.55 2.86
CA ARG A 253 -2.99 6.14 2.22
C ARG A 253 -1.75 5.33 2.57
N PHE A 254 -0.96 4.96 1.57
CA PHE A 254 0.25 4.16 1.75
C PHE A 254 1.42 4.71 0.95
N GLY A 255 2.64 4.39 1.41
CA GLY A 255 3.88 4.67 0.69
C GLY A 255 4.97 3.67 1.05
N LEU A 256 5.70 3.18 0.04
CA LEU A 256 6.90 2.37 0.19
C LEU A 256 8.03 3.05 -0.56
N LEU A 257 9.09 3.45 0.15
CA LEU A 257 10.30 4.00 -0.43
C LEU A 257 11.41 2.95 -0.34
N ARG A 258 12.13 2.76 -1.46
CA ARG A 258 13.28 1.85 -1.60
C ARG A 258 14.30 2.46 -2.56
N GLY A 259 15.42 2.93 -2.01
CA GLY A 259 16.44 3.66 -2.77
C GLY A 259 15.84 4.93 -3.37
N ASP A 260 15.94 5.06 -4.69
CA ASP A 260 15.38 6.19 -5.45
C ASP A 260 13.98 5.92 -6.01
N ALA A 261 13.38 4.76 -5.71
CA ALA A 261 12.03 4.42 -6.11
C ALA A 261 11.04 4.57 -4.94
N ALA A 262 9.83 5.04 -5.25
CA ALA A 262 8.73 5.10 -4.33
C ALA A 262 7.44 4.58 -4.97
N PHE A 263 6.69 3.76 -4.25
CA PHE A 263 5.33 3.37 -4.64
C PHE A 263 4.36 3.96 -3.63
N VAL A 264 3.48 4.86 -4.08
CA VAL A 264 2.58 5.63 -3.21
C VAL A 264 1.16 5.60 -3.74
N GLY A 265 0.17 5.73 -2.86
CA GLY A 265 -1.23 5.77 -3.27
C GLY A 265 -2.21 6.02 -2.13
N ALA A 266 -3.48 6.12 -2.49
CA ALA A 266 -4.61 6.16 -1.56
C ALA A 266 -5.71 5.23 -2.09
N THR A 267 -5.85 4.06 -1.48
CA THR A 267 -6.71 2.99 -1.98
C THR A 267 -7.96 2.83 -1.14
N PRO A 268 -9.14 2.68 -1.76
CA PRO A 268 -10.39 2.41 -1.04
C PRO A 268 -10.59 0.91 -0.74
N GLU A 269 -9.66 0.04 -1.16
CA GLU A 269 -9.86 -1.41 -1.16
C GLU A 269 -8.91 -2.09 -0.18
N VAL A 270 -9.51 -2.66 0.87
CA VAL A 270 -8.85 -3.54 1.83
C VAL A 270 -8.94 -4.96 1.31
N LEU A 271 -7.79 -5.59 1.07
CA LEU A 271 -7.74 -6.99 0.65
C LEU A 271 -8.08 -7.90 1.83
N VAL A 272 -7.41 -7.73 2.96
CA VAL A 272 -7.65 -8.52 4.16
C VAL A 272 -7.10 -7.83 5.40
N ARG A 273 -7.82 -7.97 6.49
CA ARG A 273 -7.40 -7.63 7.84
C ARG A 273 -7.53 -8.85 8.73
N VAL A 274 -6.49 -9.14 9.50
CA VAL A 274 -6.48 -10.19 10.53
C VAL A 274 -6.05 -9.57 11.85
N ASP A 275 -6.87 -9.73 12.88
CA ASP A 275 -6.53 -9.38 14.25
C ASP A 275 -7.18 -10.35 15.24
N ALA A 276 -7.08 -10.06 16.54
CA ALA A 276 -7.64 -10.90 17.60
C ALA A 276 -9.17 -11.12 17.50
N ARG A 277 -9.89 -10.27 16.75
CA ARG A 277 -11.35 -10.39 16.52
C ARG A 277 -11.67 -11.28 15.31
N GLY A 278 -10.68 -11.69 14.53
CA GLY A 278 -10.84 -12.53 13.34
C GLY A 278 -10.39 -11.87 12.05
N ILE A 279 -10.98 -12.34 10.95
CA ILE A 279 -10.68 -11.94 9.58
C ILE A 279 -11.77 -11.00 9.07
N ARG A 280 -11.37 -9.91 8.41
CA ARG A 280 -12.27 -8.98 7.70
C ARG A 280 -11.74 -8.71 6.30
N THR A 281 -12.63 -8.70 5.32
CA THR A 281 -12.36 -8.37 3.92
C THR A 281 -13.63 -7.81 3.27
N GLU A 282 -13.52 -7.33 2.05
CA GLU A 282 -14.62 -6.72 1.31
C GLU A 282 -14.56 -7.16 -0.14
N ALA A 283 -15.71 -7.49 -0.73
CA ALA A 283 -15.85 -7.55 -2.17
C ALA A 283 -16.15 -6.14 -2.68
N VAL A 284 -15.31 -5.60 -3.56
CA VAL A 284 -15.50 -4.29 -4.20
C VAL A 284 -15.42 -4.46 -5.72
N ALA A 285 -16.57 -4.35 -6.40
CA ALA A 285 -16.67 -4.46 -7.86
C ALA A 285 -18.02 -3.93 -8.34
N GLY A 286 -18.10 -3.48 -9.59
CA GLY A 286 -19.23 -2.69 -10.08
C GLY A 286 -19.10 -1.22 -9.69
N SER A 287 -19.16 -0.33 -10.67
CA SER A 287 -18.84 1.09 -10.48
C SER A 287 -19.76 2.02 -11.27
N GLU A 288 -20.07 3.19 -10.69
CA GLU A 288 -20.73 4.29 -11.39
C GLU A 288 -19.92 5.58 -11.18
N PRO A 289 -19.53 6.32 -12.24
CA PRO A 289 -18.88 7.62 -12.09
C PRO A 289 -19.79 8.60 -11.36
N ARG A 290 -19.24 9.30 -10.36
CA ARG A 290 -19.99 10.30 -9.60
C ARG A 290 -20.01 11.63 -10.36
N ARG A 291 -21.19 12.11 -10.73
CA ARG A 291 -21.37 13.37 -11.47
C ARG A 291 -22.24 14.39 -10.71
N GLY A 292 -22.52 14.11 -9.44
CA GLY A 292 -23.26 15.00 -8.53
C GLY A 292 -24.76 14.71 -8.47
N ALA A 293 -25.25 13.69 -9.17
CA ALA A 293 -26.63 13.21 -9.07
C ALA A 293 -26.70 11.92 -8.22
N ASP A 294 -26.09 11.97 -7.03
CA ASP A 294 -25.75 10.80 -6.21
C ASP A 294 -26.92 9.81 -6.04
N LEU A 295 -28.14 10.25 -5.71
CA LEU A 295 -29.29 9.34 -5.54
C LEU A 295 -29.62 8.53 -6.80
N ALA A 296 -29.65 9.17 -7.97
CA ALA A 296 -29.99 8.51 -9.22
C ALA A 296 -28.83 7.61 -9.71
N GLU A 297 -27.59 8.05 -9.49
CA GLU A 297 -26.37 7.29 -9.82
C GLU A 297 -26.28 6.01 -8.96
N VAL A 298 -26.50 6.13 -7.65
CA VAL A 298 -26.55 5.03 -6.69
C VAL A 298 -27.67 4.04 -7.04
N ALA A 299 -28.88 4.52 -7.29
CA ALA A 299 -30.00 3.65 -7.66
C ALA A 299 -29.72 2.89 -8.97
N ARG A 300 -29.12 3.56 -9.97
CA ARG A 300 -28.72 2.94 -11.24
C ARG A 300 -27.65 1.87 -11.02
N LEU A 301 -26.68 2.09 -10.13
CA LEU A 301 -25.65 1.10 -9.82
C LEU A 301 -26.23 -0.14 -9.14
N LEU A 302 -27.09 0.06 -8.12
CA LEU A 302 -27.72 -1.04 -7.37
C LEU A 302 -28.60 -1.95 -8.23
N LEU A 303 -29.23 -1.40 -9.27
CA LEU A 303 -30.18 -2.10 -10.13
C LEU A 303 -29.56 -2.66 -11.43
N ARG A 304 -28.29 -2.41 -11.71
CA ARG A 304 -27.69 -2.78 -13.00
C ARG A 304 -27.16 -4.22 -12.98
N ASP A 305 -27.81 -5.09 -13.74
CA ASP A 305 -27.51 -6.52 -13.83
C ASP A 305 -26.06 -6.84 -14.22
N LYS A 306 -25.41 -5.99 -15.04
CA LYS A 306 -23.99 -6.16 -15.39
C LYS A 306 -23.12 -6.04 -14.13
N ASP A 307 -23.26 -4.95 -13.38
CA ASP A 307 -22.47 -4.67 -12.18
C ASP A 307 -22.76 -5.67 -11.06
N ARG A 308 -24.03 -6.05 -10.85
CA ARG A 308 -24.39 -7.07 -9.84
C ARG A 308 -23.77 -8.44 -10.12
N ARG A 309 -23.77 -8.87 -11.38
CA ARG A 309 -23.13 -10.15 -11.77
C ARG A 309 -21.61 -10.08 -11.63
N GLU A 310 -21.00 -8.97 -12.02
CA GLU A 310 -19.57 -8.75 -11.80
C GLU A 310 -19.23 -8.81 -10.30
N HIS A 311 -20.06 -8.19 -9.46
CA HIS A 311 -19.89 -8.16 -8.02
C HIS A 311 -20.01 -9.55 -7.39
N ALA A 312 -21.02 -10.32 -7.76
CA ALA A 312 -21.25 -11.67 -7.25
C ALA A 312 -20.04 -12.60 -7.48
N LEU A 313 -19.40 -12.52 -8.65
CA LEU A 313 -18.17 -13.29 -8.94
C LEU A 313 -17.03 -12.98 -7.95
N VAL A 314 -16.93 -11.74 -7.48
CA VAL A 314 -15.91 -11.33 -6.50
C VAL A 314 -16.27 -11.87 -5.12
N VAL A 315 -17.53 -11.75 -4.70
CA VAL A 315 -18.03 -12.28 -3.42
C VAL A 315 -17.77 -13.79 -3.34
N ASP A 316 -18.18 -14.54 -4.36
CA ASP A 316 -18.06 -16.00 -4.38
C ASP A 316 -16.60 -16.46 -4.32
N ALA A 317 -15.70 -15.80 -5.06
CA ALA A 317 -14.28 -16.14 -5.04
C ALA A 317 -13.63 -15.85 -3.68
N ILE A 318 -13.99 -14.74 -3.02
CA ILE A 318 -13.47 -14.43 -1.68
C ILE A 318 -13.99 -15.44 -0.66
N ARG A 319 -15.30 -15.75 -0.68
CA ARG A 319 -15.90 -16.75 0.21
C ARG A 319 -15.24 -18.12 0.03
N ALA A 320 -15.07 -18.56 -1.22
CA ALA A 320 -14.41 -19.83 -1.52
C ALA A 320 -12.95 -19.86 -1.03
N GLY A 321 -12.19 -18.78 -1.23
CA GLY A 321 -10.80 -18.69 -0.76
C GLY A 321 -10.66 -18.68 0.77
N LEU A 322 -11.56 -18.00 1.48
CA LEU A 322 -11.59 -18.04 2.94
C LEU A 322 -11.98 -19.43 3.46
N ALA A 323 -13.02 -20.03 2.89
CA ALA A 323 -13.48 -21.37 3.26
C ALA A 323 -12.41 -22.44 3.00
N SER A 324 -11.68 -22.36 1.88
CA SER A 324 -10.57 -23.29 1.59
C SER A 324 -9.39 -23.14 2.56
N SER A 325 -9.31 -22.01 3.27
CA SER A 325 -8.33 -21.78 4.34
C SER A 325 -8.81 -22.29 5.70
N GLY A 326 -9.95 -23.00 5.76
CA GLY A 326 -10.53 -23.51 6.99
C GLY A 326 -11.20 -22.43 7.86
N ALA A 327 -11.55 -21.29 7.27
CA ALA A 327 -12.25 -20.23 7.98
C ALA A 327 -13.78 -20.44 7.95
N ASP A 328 -14.45 -20.10 9.04
CA ASP A 328 -15.92 -19.97 9.08
C ASP A 328 -16.32 -18.58 8.59
N VAL A 329 -17.11 -18.50 7.52
CA VAL A 329 -17.29 -17.29 6.71
C VAL A 329 -18.72 -16.79 6.77
N THR A 330 -18.87 -15.50 7.09
CA THR A 330 -20.13 -14.75 7.00
C THR A 330 -19.98 -13.57 6.03
N ALA A 331 -21.03 -13.27 5.28
CA ALA A 331 -21.06 -12.14 4.34
C ALA A 331 -22.43 -11.46 4.43
N GLU A 332 -22.48 -10.16 4.13
CA GLU A 332 -23.76 -9.47 3.95
C GLU A 332 -24.58 -10.12 2.82
N GLU A 333 -25.90 -10.19 2.99
CA GLU A 333 -26.79 -10.84 2.02
C GLU A 333 -26.90 -10.06 0.70
N GLU A 334 -26.84 -8.73 0.77
CA GLU A 334 -26.96 -7.83 -0.38
C GLU A 334 -25.83 -6.80 -0.36
N PRO A 335 -25.33 -6.37 -1.54
CA PRO A 335 -24.33 -5.32 -1.61
C PRO A 335 -24.92 -3.95 -1.25
N HIS A 336 -24.13 -3.13 -0.57
CA HIS A 336 -24.41 -1.71 -0.34
C HIS A 336 -23.53 -0.83 -1.24
N VAL A 337 -23.78 0.49 -1.28
CA VAL A 337 -22.97 1.42 -2.08
C VAL A 337 -22.02 2.23 -1.22
N ARG A 338 -20.72 2.11 -1.48
CA ARG A 338 -19.69 3.03 -0.97
C ARG A 338 -19.52 4.19 -1.96
N THR A 339 -19.67 5.42 -1.46
CA THR A 339 -19.51 6.64 -2.26
C THR A 339 -18.15 7.27 -1.99
N LEU A 340 -17.31 7.37 -3.02
CA LEU A 340 -16.04 8.07 -3.00
C LEU A 340 -16.14 9.41 -3.74
N THR A 341 -15.09 10.22 -3.69
CA THR A 341 -15.04 11.56 -4.30
C THR A 341 -15.48 11.58 -5.77
N HIS A 342 -15.10 10.56 -6.55
CA HIS A 342 -15.34 10.53 -8.01
C HIS A 342 -16.12 9.30 -8.51
N VAL A 343 -16.48 8.36 -7.63
CA VAL A 343 -17.04 7.07 -8.04
C VAL A 343 -17.87 6.45 -6.92
N HIS A 344 -18.93 5.76 -7.29
CA HIS A 344 -19.70 4.86 -6.42
C HIS A 344 -19.29 3.41 -6.70
N HIS A 345 -19.18 2.59 -5.66
CA HIS A 345 -18.86 1.16 -5.77
C HIS A 345 -19.91 0.30 -5.05
N LEU A 346 -20.25 -0.86 -5.64
CA LEU A 346 -20.92 -1.90 -4.86
C LEU A 346 -19.91 -2.55 -3.92
N VAL A 347 -20.32 -2.76 -2.68
CA VAL A 347 -19.51 -3.36 -1.61
C VAL A 347 -20.33 -4.41 -0.86
N THR A 348 -19.71 -5.56 -0.60
CA THR A 348 -20.23 -6.57 0.34
C THR A 348 -19.16 -6.82 1.39
N ALA A 349 -19.48 -6.55 2.66
CA ALA A 349 -18.58 -6.87 3.76
C ALA A 349 -18.56 -8.38 4.03
N ILE A 350 -17.36 -8.93 4.26
CA ILE A 350 -17.15 -10.35 4.52
C ILE A 350 -16.29 -10.48 5.77
N ALA A 351 -16.77 -11.26 6.74
CA ALA A 351 -16.06 -11.59 7.96
C ALA A 351 -15.80 -13.10 8.02
N ALA A 352 -14.74 -13.49 8.71
CA ALA A 352 -14.50 -14.89 8.99
C ALA A 352 -13.74 -15.12 10.29
N THR A 353 -13.84 -16.31 10.85
CA THR A 353 -13.01 -16.74 11.99
C THR A 353 -12.19 -17.96 11.61
N SER A 354 -10.93 -17.99 12.02
CA SER A 354 -10.03 -19.13 11.80
C SER A 354 -8.97 -19.14 12.91
N PRO A 355 -8.88 -20.22 13.71
CA PRO A 355 -7.83 -20.34 14.72
C PRO A 355 -6.43 -20.25 14.07
N GLY A 356 -5.59 -19.35 14.58
CA GLY A 356 -4.23 -19.17 14.04
C GLY A 356 -4.19 -18.50 12.66
N ALA A 357 -5.25 -17.78 12.27
CA ALA A 357 -5.27 -17.00 11.03
C ALA A 357 -4.01 -16.13 10.89
N ASN A 358 -3.38 -16.20 9.71
CA ASN A 358 -2.22 -15.41 9.37
C ASN A 358 -2.53 -14.56 8.14
N ALA A 359 -2.30 -13.25 8.24
CA ALA A 359 -2.64 -12.30 7.18
C ALA A 359 -1.93 -12.62 5.85
N LEU A 360 -0.65 -13.03 5.89
CA LEU A 360 0.11 -13.36 4.68
C LEU A 360 -0.31 -14.68 4.05
N SER A 361 -0.73 -15.67 4.85
CA SER A 361 -1.34 -16.89 4.32
C SER A 361 -2.62 -16.56 3.54
N LEU A 362 -3.48 -15.67 4.07
CA LEU A 362 -4.68 -15.23 3.38
C LEU A 362 -4.39 -14.37 2.16
N VAL A 363 -3.37 -13.51 2.19
CA VAL A 363 -2.89 -12.77 1.01
C VAL A 363 -2.55 -13.74 -0.12
N LYS A 364 -1.81 -14.81 0.16
CA LYS A 364 -1.47 -15.84 -0.83
C LYS A 364 -2.72 -16.50 -1.42
N THR A 365 -3.73 -16.77 -0.60
CA THR A 365 -4.98 -17.41 -1.04
C THR A 365 -5.87 -16.48 -1.87
N LEU A 366 -6.04 -15.24 -1.41
CA LEU A 366 -7.00 -14.29 -1.97
C LEU A 366 -6.45 -13.53 -3.19
N HIS A 367 -5.14 -13.27 -3.25
CA HIS A 367 -4.56 -12.45 -4.31
C HIS A 367 -4.05 -13.27 -5.51
N PRO A 368 -4.38 -12.86 -6.76
CA PRO A 368 -5.31 -11.79 -7.13
C PRO A 368 -6.77 -12.21 -6.96
N THR A 369 -7.60 -11.28 -6.49
CA THR A 369 -9.06 -11.42 -6.47
C THR A 369 -9.61 -11.22 -7.89
N PRO A 370 -10.85 -11.64 -8.20
CA PRO A 370 -11.47 -11.30 -9.48
C PRO A 370 -11.71 -9.81 -9.68
N ALA A 371 -11.62 -8.98 -8.63
CA ALA A 371 -11.64 -7.52 -8.73
C ALA A 371 -10.33 -6.94 -9.30
N MET A 372 -9.22 -7.69 -9.23
CA MET A 372 -7.88 -7.23 -9.65
C MET A 372 -7.26 -8.03 -10.79
N GLY A 373 -7.52 -9.34 -10.86
CA GLY A 373 -7.01 -10.22 -11.92
C GLY A 373 -8.12 -10.63 -12.89
N GLY A 374 -9.09 -11.38 -12.39
CA GLY A 374 -10.20 -11.90 -13.19
C GLY A 374 -10.65 -13.30 -12.77
N CYS A 375 -11.51 -13.90 -13.56
CA CYS A 375 -12.09 -15.23 -13.36
C CYS A 375 -12.18 -15.97 -14.71
N PRO A 376 -11.73 -17.24 -14.81
CA PRO A 376 -10.95 -17.99 -13.83
C PRO A 376 -9.56 -17.38 -13.58
N ARG A 377 -9.01 -17.53 -12.37
CA ARG A 377 -7.78 -16.84 -11.92
C ARG A 377 -6.59 -17.08 -12.85
N GLU A 378 -6.29 -18.34 -13.17
CA GLU A 378 -5.11 -18.71 -13.97
C GLU A 378 -5.22 -18.24 -15.42
N ALA A 379 -6.40 -18.43 -16.02
CA ALA A 379 -6.70 -17.97 -17.37
C ALA A 379 -6.61 -16.44 -17.48
N ALA A 380 -7.18 -15.72 -16.51
CA ALA A 380 -7.08 -14.26 -16.45
C ALA A 380 -5.62 -13.80 -16.30
N ALA A 381 -4.85 -14.42 -15.41
CA ALA A 381 -3.43 -14.09 -15.25
C ALA A 381 -2.62 -14.36 -16.54
N ALA A 382 -2.89 -15.45 -17.24
CA ALA A 382 -2.26 -15.74 -18.54
C ALA A 382 -2.66 -14.71 -19.61
N PHE A 383 -3.93 -14.32 -19.66
CA PHE A 383 -4.41 -13.27 -20.56
C PHE A 383 -3.70 -11.94 -20.30
N LEU A 384 -3.59 -11.51 -19.05
CA LEU A 384 -2.95 -10.24 -18.70
C LEU A 384 -1.48 -10.21 -19.12
N ARG A 385 -0.74 -11.29 -18.85
CA ARG A 385 0.67 -11.43 -19.26
C ARG A 385 0.85 -11.32 -20.77
N ALA A 386 -0.08 -11.88 -21.54
CA ALA A 386 0.03 -11.89 -23.00
C ALA A 386 -0.33 -10.54 -23.65
N HIS A 387 -1.17 -9.72 -23.02
CA HIS A 387 -1.82 -8.59 -23.71
C HIS A 387 -1.54 -7.20 -23.11
N GLU A 388 -1.18 -7.06 -21.83
CA GLU A 388 -1.00 -5.72 -21.23
C GLU A 388 0.30 -5.03 -21.65
N GLY A 389 1.35 -5.79 -21.95
CA GLY A 389 2.63 -5.23 -22.42
C GLY A 389 3.42 -4.44 -21.36
N PHE A 390 3.08 -4.54 -20.08
CA PHE A 390 3.87 -3.97 -18.97
C PHE A 390 3.76 -4.83 -17.70
N PRO A 391 4.79 -4.82 -16.84
CA PRO A 391 4.71 -5.49 -15.55
C PRO A 391 3.86 -4.66 -14.58
N ARG A 392 2.94 -5.33 -13.89
CA ARG A 392 2.14 -4.67 -12.83
C ARG A 392 2.95 -4.40 -11.57
N GLY A 393 3.89 -5.29 -11.23
CA GLY A 393 4.68 -5.18 -10.01
C GLY A 393 3.80 -5.00 -8.77
N LEU A 394 3.80 -3.80 -8.18
CA LEU A 394 3.00 -3.47 -6.99
C LEU A 394 1.61 -2.89 -7.32
N TYR A 395 1.32 -2.58 -8.58
CA TYR A 395 -0.01 -2.16 -9.01
C TYR A 395 -1.01 -3.32 -8.93
N ALA A 396 -2.17 -3.04 -8.33
CA ALA A 396 -3.21 -4.03 -8.03
C ALA A 396 -2.75 -5.18 -7.11
N SER A 397 -1.67 -4.96 -6.35
CA SER A 397 -1.03 -5.99 -5.52
C SER A 397 -1.20 -5.73 -4.01
N PRO A 398 -1.02 -6.75 -3.15
CA PRO A 398 -1.15 -6.61 -1.71
C PRO A 398 -0.03 -5.76 -1.13
N ILE A 399 -0.40 -4.74 -0.35
CA ILE A 399 0.51 -3.83 0.34
C ILE A 399 0.06 -3.68 1.77
N GLY A 400 0.97 -3.79 2.73
CA GLY A 400 0.54 -3.72 4.11
C GLY A 400 1.62 -4.03 5.12
N TRP A 401 1.16 -4.49 6.27
CA TRP A 401 2.01 -4.86 7.38
C TRP A 401 1.53 -6.13 8.07
N ILE A 402 2.47 -6.80 8.74
CA ILE A 402 2.22 -7.96 9.60
C ILE A 402 3.03 -7.83 10.90
N ASP A 403 2.49 -8.31 12.02
CA ASP A 403 3.17 -8.40 13.32
C ASP A 403 3.67 -9.83 13.61
N ALA A 404 4.36 -10.00 14.73
CA ALA A 404 4.93 -11.28 15.14
C ALA A 404 3.88 -12.38 15.44
N ARG A 405 2.60 -12.03 15.62
CA ARG A 405 1.49 -12.97 15.83
C ARG A 405 0.84 -13.41 14.52
N GLY A 406 1.23 -12.81 13.40
CA GLY A 406 0.60 -13.03 12.11
C GLY A 406 -0.62 -12.14 11.86
N HIS A 407 -0.91 -11.21 12.77
CA HIS A 407 -1.94 -10.19 12.56
C HIS A 407 -1.43 -9.11 11.61
N GLY A 408 -2.32 -8.54 10.82
CA GLY A 408 -1.92 -7.59 9.81
C GLY A 408 -3.08 -7.02 9.02
N ALA A 409 -2.78 -6.01 8.22
CA ALA A 409 -3.73 -5.42 7.29
C ALA A 409 -3.03 -5.23 5.94
N PHE A 410 -3.70 -5.68 4.88
CA PHE A 410 -3.24 -5.55 3.51
C PHE A 410 -4.33 -4.88 2.67
N VAL A 411 -3.92 -3.85 1.94
CA VAL A 411 -4.73 -3.16 0.95
C VAL A 411 -4.27 -3.52 -0.45
N VAL A 412 -5.06 -3.15 -1.44
CA VAL A 412 -4.72 -3.34 -2.85
C VAL A 412 -4.05 -2.08 -3.39
N GLY A 413 -2.90 -2.24 -4.05
CA GLY A 413 -2.05 -1.19 -4.63
C GLY A 413 -2.62 -0.50 -5.87
N ILE A 414 -3.92 -0.21 -5.89
CA ILE A 414 -4.58 0.65 -6.89
C ILE A 414 -4.55 2.12 -6.46
N ARG A 415 -4.96 3.02 -7.37
CA ARG A 415 -5.00 4.48 -7.12
C ARG A 415 -3.64 4.98 -6.64
N SER A 416 -2.64 4.60 -7.40
CA SER A 416 -1.24 4.60 -6.99
C SER A 416 -0.33 5.06 -8.13
N ALA A 417 0.89 5.41 -7.77
CA ALA A 417 1.96 5.75 -8.69
C ALA A 417 3.28 5.10 -8.27
N LEU A 418 4.01 4.59 -9.26
CA LEU A 418 5.43 4.29 -9.14
C LEU A 418 6.21 5.54 -9.52
N MET A 419 7.07 6.03 -8.63
CA MET A 419 7.79 7.27 -8.77
C MET A 419 9.30 7.04 -8.68
N THR A 420 10.04 7.68 -9.57
CA THR A 420 11.48 7.90 -9.45
C THR A 420 11.72 9.39 -9.18
N GLN A 421 12.95 9.89 -9.31
CA GLN A 421 13.22 11.33 -9.20
C GLN A 421 12.69 12.14 -10.41
N ALA A 422 12.56 11.51 -11.59
CA ALA A 422 12.29 12.19 -12.86
C ALA A 422 10.95 11.82 -13.50
N GLU A 423 10.24 10.82 -12.96
CA GLU A 423 8.96 10.40 -13.52
C GLU A 423 8.04 9.75 -12.48
N ALA A 424 6.75 9.81 -12.76
CA ALA A 424 5.70 9.06 -12.08
C ALA A 424 4.87 8.27 -13.10
N THR A 425 4.78 6.96 -12.92
CA THR A 425 3.93 6.07 -13.69
C THR A 425 2.67 5.75 -12.89
N LEU A 426 1.52 6.15 -13.42
CA LEU A 426 0.20 5.90 -12.85
C LEU A 426 -0.44 4.74 -13.60
N TYR A 427 -1.32 4.02 -12.91
CA TYR A 427 -2.01 2.85 -13.45
C TYR A 427 -3.52 2.99 -13.25
N GLY A 428 -4.29 2.71 -14.29
CA GLY A 428 -5.75 2.74 -14.27
C GLY A 428 -6.31 1.52 -14.97
N GLY A 429 -7.22 0.80 -14.32
CA GLY A 429 -7.80 -0.43 -14.86
C GLY A 429 -9.28 -0.58 -14.53
N CYS A 430 -9.95 -1.45 -15.27
CA CYS A 430 -11.35 -1.79 -15.08
C CYS A 430 -11.64 -3.26 -15.42
N GLY A 431 -12.74 -3.76 -14.88
CA GLY A 431 -13.18 -5.14 -15.08
C GLY A 431 -13.91 -5.29 -16.41
N ILE A 432 -13.39 -6.16 -17.27
CA ILE A 432 -14.01 -6.51 -18.54
C ILE A 432 -14.88 -7.74 -18.33
N VAL A 433 -16.17 -7.58 -18.60
CA VAL A 433 -17.18 -8.63 -18.61
C VAL A 433 -17.97 -8.61 -19.93
N ARG A 434 -18.86 -9.58 -20.15
CA ARG A 434 -19.73 -9.61 -21.33
C ARG A 434 -20.52 -8.29 -21.46
N GLY A 435 -20.48 -7.69 -22.67
CA GLY A 435 -21.14 -6.41 -22.96
C GLY A 435 -20.33 -5.16 -22.57
N SER A 436 -19.06 -5.30 -22.22
CA SER A 436 -18.16 -4.15 -22.01
C SER A 436 -17.87 -3.43 -23.33
N VAL A 437 -17.76 -2.11 -23.29
CA VAL A 437 -17.60 -1.26 -24.50
C VAL A 437 -16.27 -0.51 -24.41
N PRO A 438 -15.29 -0.76 -25.31
CA PRO A 438 -13.92 -0.25 -25.15
C PRO A 438 -13.78 1.25 -24.84
N LYS A 439 -14.58 2.10 -25.50
CA LYS A 439 -14.57 3.55 -25.25
C LYS A 439 -15.08 3.94 -23.86
N VAL A 440 -16.07 3.20 -23.35
CA VAL A 440 -16.62 3.40 -22.00
C VAL A 440 -15.59 2.98 -20.96
N GLU A 441 -14.96 1.82 -21.17
CA GLU A 441 -13.92 1.29 -20.29
C GLU A 441 -12.68 2.21 -20.24
N LEU A 442 -12.28 2.78 -21.39
CA LEU A 442 -11.19 3.78 -21.45
C LEU A 442 -11.55 5.06 -20.68
N ALA A 443 -12.80 5.52 -20.76
CA ALA A 443 -13.27 6.67 -19.99
C ALA A 443 -13.26 6.37 -18.48
N GLU A 444 -13.63 5.15 -18.09
CA GLU A 444 -13.57 4.71 -16.69
C GLU A 444 -12.14 4.73 -16.14
N THR A 445 -11.17 4.14 -16.85
CA THR A 445 -9.76 4.17 -16.40
C THR A 445 -9.23 5.60 -16.27
N SER A 446 -9.66 6.51 -17.16
CA SER A 446 -9.31 7.94 -17.10
C SER A 446 -9.88 8.63 -15.86
N ALA A 447 -11.15 8.37 -15.53
CA ALA A 447 -11.75 8.83 -14.27
C ALA A 447 -11.01 8.26 -13.05
N LYS A 448 -10.54 7.01 -13.15
CA LYS A 448 -9.84 6.37 -12.04
C LYS A 448 -8.46 6.95 -11.75
N LEU A 449 -7.78 7.47 -12.77
CA LEU A 449 -6.49 8.15 -12.67
C LEU A 449 -6.58 9.55 -12.04
N ARG A 450 -7.78 10.15 -12.03
CA ARG A 450 -7.99 11.56 -11.67
C ARG A 450 -7.41 11.94 -10.30
N MET A 451 -7.64 11.10 -9.29
CA MET A 451 -7.14 11.36 -7.93
C MET A 451 -5.61 11.50 -7.88
N MET A 452 -4.88 10.63 -8.57
CA MET A 452 -3.41 10.69 -8.60
C MET A 452 -2.91 11.85 -9.46
N LEU A 453 -3.60 12.15 -10.56
CA LEU A 453 -3.29 13.31 -11.39
C LEU A 453 -3.47 14.62 -10.59
N ASP A 454 -4.56 14.76 -9.83
CA ASP A 454 -4.80 15.92 -8.97
C ASP A 454 -3.72 16.04 -7.88
N ALA A 455 -3.31 14.92 -7.27
CA ALA A 455 -2.20 14.89 -6.30
C ALA A 455 -0.83 15.24 -6.92
N LEU A 456 -0.69 15.08 -8.24
CA LEU A 456 0.49 15.46 -9.00
C LEU A 456 0.33 16.83 -9.69
N GLY A 457 -0.81 17.52 -9.49
CA GLY A 457 -1.13 18.80 -10.13
C GLY A 457 -1.18 18.74 -11.65
N ALA A 458 -1.56 17.59 -12.20
CA ALA A 458 -1.64 17.33 -13.63
C ALA A 458 -3.09 17.08 -14.07
N THR A 459 -3.34 17.25 -15.37
CA THR A 459 -4.60 16.90 -16.01
C THR A 459 -4.33 15.98 -17.18
N MET A 460 -5.26 15.07 -17.50
CA MET A 460 -5.15 14.28 -18.72
C MET A 460 -5.06 15.21 -19.95
N PRO A 461 -4.26 14.86 -20.97
CA PRO A 461 -4.31 15.55 -22.25
C PRO A 461 -5.74 15.47 -22.81
N ALA A 462 -6.22 16.54 -23.44
CA ALA A 462 -7.46 16.46 -24.20
C ALA A 462 -7.29 15.37 -25.28
N THR A 463 -8.22 14.42 -25.34
CA THR A 463 -8.22 13.37 -26.37
C THR A 463 -8.50 14.00 -27.73
N GLY A 464 -7.43 14.49 -28.38
CA GLY A 464 -7.51 15.24 -29.63
C GLY A 464 -6.18 15.26 -30.36
N ARG A 465 -5.99 14.26 -31.24
CA ARG A 465 -4.92 14.14 -32.26
C ARG A 465 -3.47 14.09 -31.72
N MET A 466 -3.01 12.90 -31.34
CA MET A 466 -1.63 12.53 -31.64
C MET A 466 -1.59 12.00 -33.08
N ARG A 467 -1.04 12.79 -34.01
CA ARG A 467 -0.41 12.23 -35.21
C ARG A 467 1.03 11.86 -34.81
N PRO A 468 1.53 10.66 -35.14
CA PRO A 468 2.95 10.40 -35.04
C PRO A 468 3.68 11.19 -36.14
N GLY A 469 4.58 12.09 -35.75
CA GLY A 469 5.50 12.75 -36.68
C GLY A 469 5.42 14.28 -36.70
N SER A 470 6.00 14.93 -35.69
CA SER A 470 6.63 16.25 -35.84
C SER A 470 7.56 16.49 -34.65
N PHE A 471 8.70 15.79 -34.63
CA PHE A 471 9.87 16.25 -33.89
C PHE A 471 10.61 17.22 -34.80
N GLU A 472 10.25 18.50 -34.76
CA GLU A 472 11.20 19.56 -35.11
C GLU A 472 11.12 20.66 -34.05
N LYS A 473 12.27 20.82 -33.38
CA LYS A 473 12.85 22.03 -32.80
C LYS A 473 11.90 23.07 -32.21
N GLU A 474 12.01 23.21 -30.89
CA GLU A 474 12.17 24.54 -30.29
C GLU A 474 12.92 24.38 -28.95
N ALA A 475 14.25 24.50 -29.05
CA ALA A 475 15.07 25.00 -27.97
C ALA A 475 15.13 26.51 -28.18
N ASP A 476 14.64 27.26 -27.19
CA ASP A 476 15.05 28.62 -26.77
C ASP A 476 13.85 29.35 -26.15
N LEU A 477 13.83 29.39 -24.80
CA LEU A 477 13.55 30.55 -23.93
C LEU A 477 13.48 30.13 -22.45
#